data_AF-A0A932TY33-F1
#
_entry.id   AF-A0A932TY33-F1
#
_cell.length_a   1.000
_cell.length_b   1.000
_cell.length_c   1.000
_cell.angle_alpha   90.00
_cell.angle_beta   90.00
_cell.angle_gamma   90.00
#
_symmetry.space_group_name_H-M   'P 1'
#
loop_
_entity.id
_entity.type
_entity.pdbx_description
1 polymer ?
#
loop_
_entity_poly.entity_id
_entity_poly.type
_entity_poly.pdbx_seq_one_letter_code
_entity_poly.pdbx_strand_id
1 'polypeptide(L)'
;AFGGLLAHKRLWSHSVIHETLVDLLAIQQEIHPGVFAVMDGTLAGDGPGPRAMRFHEKDVLLASADQVAIDAVAAKLMGFDPLKLRFIRLAHERGLGVGDPREIEVVGADVSRVNWRFRGDQDTLASRGQKLIYWGLLKPLEKPLLRTPLVPWAYLASNTYFNSYWYRFIGRRRVRQALQTKWGQLFQSY
;
A
#
# COMPACT_ATOMS: atom_id res chain seq x y z
N ALA A 1 11.71 -0.52 1.01
CA ALA A 1 12.15 0.03 -0.29
C ALA A 1 11.62 1.45 -0.62
N PHE A 2 10.35 1.66 -0.99
CA PHE A 2 9.92 2.93 -1.66
C PHE A 2 10.17 4.24 -0.88
N GLY A 3 9.86 4.29 0.41
CA GLY A 3 10.09 5.49 1.23
C GLY A 3 11.53 5.65 1.72
N GLY A 4 12.30 4.56 1.78
CA GLY A 4 13.67 4.55 2.30
C GLY A 4 14.73 4.80 1.24
N LEU A 5 14.51 4.35 0.01
CA LEU A 5 15.46 4.46 -1.10
C LEU A 5 15.15 5.59 -2.08
N LEU A 6 13.92 6.14 -2.08
CA LEU A 6 13.55 7.32 -2.89
C LEU A 6 13.29 8.54 -2.00
N ALA A 7 14.35 9.25 -1.64
CA ALA A 7 14.27 10.51 -0.90
C ALA A 7 13.80 11.71 -1.77
N HIS A 8 14.15 11.71 -3.06
CA HIS A 8 13.85 12.81 -3.99
C HIS A 8 12.91 12.38 -5.10
N LYS A 9 12.13 13.33 -5.63
CA LYS A 9 11.27 13.15 -6.82
C LYS A 9 10.30 11.95 -6.76
N ARG A 10 9.94 11.49 -5.55
CA ARG A 10 8.98 10.39 -5.33
C ARG A 10 7.64 10.58 -6.05
N LEU A 11 7.18 11.82 -6.24
CA LEU A 11 5.96 12.11 -6.99
C LEU A 11 6.03 11.69 -8.46
N TRP A 12 7.23 11.66 -9.04
CA TRP A 12 7.43 11.36 -10.46
C TRP A 12 7.34 9.87 -10.78
N SER A 13 7.55 9.01 -9.78
CA SER A 13 7.44 7.56 -9.94
C SER A 13 6.01 7.03 -9.76
N HIS A 14 5.03 7.86 -9.39
CA HIS A 14 3.65 7.39 -9.17
C HIS A 14 3.00 6.85 -10.45
N SER A 15 3.36 7.38 -11.61
CA SER A 15 2.87 6.90 -12.92
C SER A 15 3.61 5.66 -13.44
N VAL A 16 4.63 5.17 -12.74
CA VAL A 16 5.38 3.94 -13.03
C VAL A 16 5.71 3.20 -11.73
N ILE A 17 4.76 3.24 -10.80
CA ILE A 17 4.99 2.83 -9.40
C ILE A 17 5.37 1.36 -9.29
N HIS A 18 4.76 0.51 -10.12
CA HIS A 18 5.01 -0.93 -10.08
C HIS A 18 6.43 -1.27 -10.50
N GLU A 19 6.89 -0.71 -11.60
CA GLU A 19 8.26 -0.85 -12.10
C GLU A 19 9.25 -0.27 -11.09
N THR A 20 8.95 0.92 -10.57
CA THR A 20 9.81 1.56 -9.56
C THR A 20 9.96 0.70 -8.31
N LEU A 21 8.87 0.09 -7.81
CA LEU A 21 8.94 -0.79 -6.63
C LEU A 21 9.84 -2.00 -6.88
N VAL A 22 9.73 -2.61 -8.06
CA VAL A 22 10.50 -3.79 -8.47
C VAL A 22 11.98 -3.44 -8.67
N ASP A 23 12.28 -2.30 -9.30
CA ASP A 23 13.65 -1.83 -9.49
C ASP A 23 14.31 -1.53 -8.13
N LEU A 24 13.58 -0.92 -7.20
CA LEU A 24 14.08 -0.69 -5.84
C LEU A 24 14.28 -1.99 -5.05
N LEU A 25 13.43 -3.01 -5.26
CA LEU A 25 13.62 -4.32 -4.66
C LEU A 25 14.92 -4.96 -5.16
N ALA A 26 15.18 -4.90 -6.46
CA ALA A 26 16.41 -5.42 -7.06
C ALA A 26 17.65 -4.73 -6.49
N ILE A 27 17.66 -3.39 -6.48
CA ILE A 27 18.76 -2.60 -5.88
C ILE A 27 18.95 -2.98 -4.40
N GLN A 28 17.86 -3.12 -3.65
CA GLN A 28 17.93 -3.46 -2.23
C GLN A 28 18.53 -4.86 -2.00
N GLN A 29 18.20 -5.86 -2.83
CA GLN A 29 18.80 -7.20 -2.74
C GLN A 29 20.29 -7.20 -3.08
N GLU A 30 20.71 -6.32 -3.99
CA GLU A 30 22.12 -6.18 -4.36
C GLU A 30 22.96 -5.55 -3.24
N ILE A 31 22.44 -4.49 -2.59
CA ILE A 31 23.22 -3.72 -1.61
C ILE A 31 23.01 -4.16 -0.15
N HIS A 32 21.93 -4.89 0.16
CA HIS A 32 21.64 -5.43 1.49
C HIS A 32 21.48 -6.95 1.44
N PRO A 33 22.58 -7.72 1.60
CA PRO A 33 22.47 -9.17 1.71
C PRO A 33 21.76 -9.54 3.02
N GLY A 34 20.67 -10.29 2.92
CA GLY A 34 19.94 -10.82 4.09
C GLY A 34 18.93 -9.85 4.71
N VAL A 35 17.90 -9.47 3.95
CA VAL A 35 16.74 -8.72 4.48
C VAL A 35 15.69 -9.69 5.01
N PHE A 36 15.22 -9.47 6.23
CA PHE A 36 14.07 -10.17 6.80
C PHE A 36 12.92 -9.18 7.01
N ALA A 37 11.79 -9.42 6.33
CA ALA A 37 10.62 -8.56 6.39
C ALA A 37 9.64 -9.07 7.45
N VAL A 38 9.11 -8.14 8.26
CA VAL A 38 8.01 -8.39 9.19
C VAL A 38 6.89 -7.41 8.86
N MET A 39 5.68 -7.91 8.70
CA MET A 39 4.48 -7.12 8.41
C MET A 39 3.50 -7.21 9.57
N ASP A 40 3.16 -6.05 10.12
CA ASP A 40 2.13 -5.89 11.13
C ASP A 40 0.74 -5.80 10.48
N GLY A 41 -0.11 -6.79 10.79
CA GLY A 41 -1.51 -6.86 10.42
C GLY A 41 -2.43 -6.87 11.65
N THR A 42 -2.03 -6.27 12.77
CA THR A 42 -2.91 -6.01 13.92
C THR A 42 -4.17 -5.27 13.48
N LEU A 43 -3.98 -4.18 12.72
CA LEU A 43 -5.02 -3.47 11.96
C LEU A 43 -4.72 -3.51 10.46
N ALA A 44 -5.67 -3.98 9.67
CA ALA A 44 -5.60 -4.02 8.21
C ALA A 44 -6.59 -3.04 7.55
N GLY A 45 -6.24 -2.51 6.38
CA GLY A 45 -7.04 -1.52 5.65
C GLY A 45 -7.78 -2.07 4.44
N ASP A 46 -9.08 -1.78 4.36
CA ASP A 46 -9.96 -2.05 3.23
C ASP A 46 -10.43 -0.74 2.55
N GLY A 47 -10.67 -0.76 1.24
CA GLY A 47 -11.15 0.40 0.49
C GLY A 47 -10.06 1.42 0.13
N PRO A 48 -10.40 2.73 0.07
CA PRO A 48 -9.48 3.74 -0.47
C PRO A 48 -8.36 4.08 0.52
N GLY A 49 -7.35 3.21 0.59
CA GLY A 49 -6.11 3.44 1.34
C GLY A 49 -5.17 4.45 0.66
N PRO A 50 -4.07 4.84 1.34
CA PRO A 50 -3.77 4.53 2.74
C PRO A 50 -4.52 5.43 3.73
N ARG A 51 -5.01 6.61 3.30
CA ARG A 51 -5.60 7.61 4.22
C ARG A 51 -7.08 7.40 4.54
N ALA A 52 -7.85 6.87 3.60
CA ALA A 52 -9.30 6.76 3.71
C ALA A 52 -9.81 5.31 3.83
N MET A 53 -8.95 4.41 4.31
CA MET A 53 -9.28 3.01 4.53
C MET A 53 -10.37 2.83 5.60
N ARG A 54 -11.10 1.73 5.49
CA ARG A 54 -11.86 1.12 6.58
C ARG A 54 -10.92 0.16 7.28
N PHE A 55 -10.70 0.37 8.58
CA PHE A 55 -9.82 -0.51 9.33
C PHE A 55 -10.57 -1.80 9.72
N HIS A 56 -9.83 -2.89 9.85
CA HIS A 56 -10.29 -4.17 10.35
C HIS A 56 -9.23 -4.72 11.30
N GLU A 57 -9.64 -5.20 12.48
CA GLU A 57 -8.74 -5.95 13.35
C GLU A 57 -8.55 -7.37 12.78
N LYS A 58 -7.29 -7.77 12.57
CA LYS A 58 -6.95 -9.07 11.97
C LYS A 58 -6.00 -9.91 12.80
N ASP A 59 -5.23 -9.29 13.71
CA ASP A 59 -4.35 -9.99 14.65
C ASP A 59 -3.31 -10.88 13.98
N VAL A 60 -2.83 -10.48 12.80
CA VAL A 60 -1.85 -11.26 12.04
C VAL A 60 -0.50 -10.56 12.07
N LEU A 61 0.56 -11.34 12.28
CA LEU A 61 1.92 -10.96 11.96
C LEU A 61 2.40 -11.88 10.85
N LEU A 62 2.96 -11.31 9.79
CA LEU A 62 3.64 -12.06 8.74
C LEU A 62 5.13 -11.79 8.84
N ALA A 63 5.94 -12.79 8.53
CA ALA A 63 7.38 -12.65 8.50
C ALA A 63 7.97 -13.52 7.39
N SER A 64 8.95 -13.01 6.66
CA SER A 64 9.56 -13.71 5.53
C SER A 64 10.94 -13.14 5.20
N ALA A 65 11.87 -14.00 4.78
CA ALA A 65 13.10 -13.59 4.14
C ALA A 65 12.89 -13.17 2.66
N ASP A 66 11.79 -13.61 2.04
CA ASP A 66 11.37 -13.20 0.70
C ASP A 66 10.29 -12.11 0.78
N GLN A 67 10.65 -10.92 0.31
CA GLN A 67 9.81 -9.73 0.30
C GLN A 67 8.67 -9.79 -0.71
N VAL A 68 8.81 -10.55 -1.79
CA VAL A 68 7.72 -10.78 -2.75
C VAL A 68 6.72 -11.77 -2.15
N ALA A 69 7.21 -12.81 -1.47
CA ALA A 69 6.37 -13.83 -0.86
C ALA A 69 5.48 -13.27 0.26
N ILE A 70 6.00 -12.41 1.14
CA ILE A 70 5.20 -11.80 2.21
C ILE A 70 4.08 -10.91 1.66
N ASP A 71 4.37 -10.13 0.60
CA ASP A 71 3.36 -9.30 -0.08
C ASP A 71 2.32 -10.17 -0.80
N ALA A 72 2.74 -11.30 -1.40
CA ALA A 72 1.83 -12.24 -2.05
C ALA A 72 0.89 -12.92 -1.06
N VAL A 73 1.40 -13.36 0.09
CA VAL A 73 0.58 -13.93 1.17
C VAL A 73 -0.36 -12.87 1.74
N ALA A 74 0.11 -11.66 2.00
CA ALA A 74 -0.73 -10.55 2.46
C ALA A 74 -1.87 -10.23 1.48
N ALA A 75 -1.57 -10.15 0.18
CA ALA A 75 -2.56 -9.94 -0.86
C ALA A 75 -3.61 -11.07 -0.90
N LYS A 76 -3.18 -12.33 -0.81
CA LYS A 76 -4.07 -13.50 -0.73
C LYS A 76 -4.99 -13.43 0.49
N LEU A 77 -4.45 -13.11 1.67
CA LEU A 77 -5.21 -12.95 2.91
C LEU A 77 -6.29 -11.86 2.77
N MET A 78 -5.94 -10.73 2.16
CA MET A 78 -6.89 -9.65 1.85
C MET A 78 -7.96 -10.07 0.84
N GLY A 79 -7.77 -11.18 0.13
CA GLY A 79 -8.70 -11.72 -0.87
C GLY A 79 -8.39 -11.29 -2.30
N PHE A 80 -7.20 -10.74 -2.55
CA PHE A 80 -6.72 -10.41 -3.88
C PHE A 80 -5.98 -11.61 -4.50
N ASP A 81 -5.94 -11.63 -5.82
CA ASP A 81 -5.07 -12.51 -6.59
C ASP A 81 -3.68 -11.85 -6.69
N PRO A 82 -2.63 -12.41 -6.06
CA PRO A 82 -1.32 -11.78 -6.02
C PRO A 82 -0.72 -11.53 -7.40
N LEU A 83 -0.93 -12.44 -8.36
CA LEU A 83 -0.37 -12.29 -9.72
C LEU A 83 -1.17 -11.29 -10.58
N LYS A 84 -2.35 -10.84 -10.14
CA LYS A 84 -3.03 -9.68 -10.72
C LYS A 84 -2.47 -8.35 -10.23
N LEU A 85 -1.75 -8.34 -9.10
CA LEU A 85 -1.05 -7.16 -8.61
C LEU A 85 0.25 -6.99 -9.38
N ARG A 86 0.29 -5.98 -10.24
CA ARG A 86 1.36 -5.80 -11.23
C ARG A 86 2.77 -5.79 -10.64
N PHE A 87 2.98 -5.22 -9.45
CA PHE A 87 4.30 -5.19 -8.83
C PHE A 87 4.75 -6.56 -8.31
N ILE A 88 3.84 -7.36 -7.74
CA ILE A 88 4.14 -8.74 -7.30
C ILE A 88 4.45 -9.60 -8.53
N ARG A 89 3.60 -9.53 -9.56
CA ARG A 89 3.81 -10.26 -10.81
C ARG A 89 5.15 -9.93 -11.46
N LEU A 90 5.47 -8.64 -11.61
CA LEU A 90 6.74 -8.21 -12.21
C LEU A 90 7.95 -8.66 -11.39
N ALA A 91 7.89 -8.62 -10.06
CA ALA A 91 8.98 -9.11 -9.22
C ALA A 91 9.19 -10.62 -9.37
N HIS A 92 8.09 -11.38 -9.41
CA HIS A 92 8.10 -12.82 -9.62
C HIS A 92 8.64 -13.21 -11.00
N GLU A 93 8.14 -12.59 -12.07
CA GLU A 93 8.61 -12.81 -13.45
C GLU A 93 10.10 -12.49 -13.62
N ARG A 94 10.66 -11.57 -12.82
CA ARG A 94 12.09 -11.22 -12.80
C ARG A 94 12.94 -12.10 -11.87
N GLY A 95 12.34 -13.08 -11.18
CA GLY A 95 13.07 -13.96 -10.25
C GLY A 95 13.58 -13.26 -8.99
N LEU A 96 13.01 -12.11 -8.61
CA LEU A 96 13.39 -11.38 -7.39
C LEU A 96 12.73 -11.95 -6.12
N GLY A 97 11.84 -12.92 -6.28
CA GLY A 97 11.13 -13.60 -5.20
C GLY A 97 9.90 -14.34 -5.72
N VAL A 98 9.19 -15.04 -4.84
CA VAL A 98 8.06 -15.90 -5.21
C VAL A 98 6.74 -15.14 -5.01
N GLY A 99 6.02 -14.89 -6.11
CA GLY A 99 4.72 -14.21 -6.08
C GLY A 99 3.52 -15.16 -6.16
N ASP A 100 3.70 -16.41 -6.58
CA ASP A 100 2.63 -17.41 -6.64
C ASP A 100 2.45 -18.08 -5.27
N PRO A 101 1.29 -17.93 -4.60
CA PRO A 101 1.07 -18.55 -3.29
C PRO A 101 1.09 -20.08 -3.25
N ARG A 102 1.05 -20.75 -4.41
CA ARG A 102 1.17 -22.22 -4.50
C ARG A 102 2.61 -22.68 -4.34
N GLU A 103 3.57 -21.80 -4.58
CA GLU A 103 5.01 -22.04 -4.48
C GLU A 103 5.59 -21.54 -3.15
N ILE A 104 4.75 -20.94 -2.28
CA ILE A 104 5.15 -20.39 -0.99
C ILE A 104 4.79 -21.38 0.12
N GLU A 105 5.79 -21.83 0.87
CA GLU A 105 5.58 -22.54 2.12
C GLU A 105 5.16 -21.56 3.22
N VAL A 106 4.00 -21.80 3.84
CA VAL A 106 3.55 -21.03 5.01
C VAL A 106 3.73 -21.89 6.25
N VAL A 107 4.59 -21.42 7.15
CA VAL A 107 4.82 -22.03 8.46
C VAL A 107 4.01 -21.28 9.52
N GLY A 108 3.39 -22.01 10.44
CA GLY A 108 2.58 -21.45 11.52
C GLY A 108 1.08 -21.66 11.31
N ALA A 109 0.29 -20.59 11.43
CA ALA A 109 -1.16 -20.68 11.28
C ALA A 109 -1.57 -21.06 9.85
N ASP A 110 -2.52 -21.98 9.71
CA ASP A 110 -3.06 -22.33 8.39
C ASP A 110 -3.89 -21.17 7.82
N VAL A 111 -3.38 -20.62 6.71
CA VAL A 111 -4.00 -19.51 5.97
C VAL A 111 -4.67 -19.96 4.66
N SER A 112 -4.70 -21.25 4.37
CA SER A 112 -5.19 -21.80 3.09
C SER A 112 -6.64 -21.39 2.78
N ARG A 113 -7.48 -21.31 3.82
CA ARG A 113 -8.91 -20.95 3.74
C ARG A 113 -9.21 -19.49 4.11
N VAL A 114 -8.18 -18.70 4.42
CA VAL A 114 -8.36 -17.31 4.85
C VAL A 114 -8.54 -16.40 3.64
N ASN A 115 -9.64 -15.64 3.64
CA ASN A 115 -9.92 -14.61 2.66
C ASN A 115 -10.79 -13.53 3.30
N TRP A 116 -10.24 -12.32 3.47
CA TRP A 116 -10.93 -11.22 4.13
C TRP A 116 -11.90 -10.45 3.23
N ARG A 117 -11.92 -10.75 1.92
CA ARG A 117 -12.81 -10.16 0.92
C ARG A 117 -12.74 -8.63 0.89
N PHE A 118 -11.54 -8.08 1.02
CA PHE A 118 -11.31 -6.65 0.88
C PHE A 118 -11.55 -6.20 -0.56
N ARG A 119 -11.89 -4.93 -0.71
CA ARG A 119 -12.28 -4.28 -1.96
C ARG A 119 -11.28 -3.15 -2.26
N GLY A 120 -10.33 -3.44 -3.14
CA GLY A 120 -9.27 -2.51 -3.54
C GLY A 120 -9.65 -1.54 -4.67
N ASP A 121 -10.86 -1.65 -5.22
CA ASP A 121 -11.36 -0.89 -6.36
C ASP A 121 -12.12 0.40 -5.97
N GLN A 122 -12.21 0.69 -4.67
CA GLN A 122 -12.93 1.86 -4.20
C GLN A 122 -12.03 3.09 -4.14
N ASP A 123 -12.53 4.20 -4.67
CA ASP A 123 -11.82 5.47 -4.68
C ASP A 123 -12.58 6.56 -3.91
N THR A 124 -11.85 7.42 -3.20
CA THR A 124 -12.36 8.72 -2.77
C THR A 124 -12.43 9.69 -3.96
N LEU A 125 -13.17 10.80 -3.82
CA LEU A 125 -13.21 11.86 -4.83
C LEU A 125 -11.80 12.35 -5.21
N ALA A 126 -10.93 12.56 -4.21
CA ALA A 126 -9.53 12.92 -4.44
C ALA A 126 -8.73 11.82 -5.16
N SER A 127 -8.93 10.54 -4.79
CA SER A 127 -8.27 9.41 -5.46
C SER A 127 -8.70 9.28 -6.93
N ARG A 128 -9.99 9.47 -7.23
CA ARG A 128 -10.50 9.48 -8.62
C ARG A 128 -9.84 10.61 -9.43
N GLY A 129 -9.77 11.81 -8.87
CA GLY A 129 -9.11 12.94 -9.51
C GLY A 129 -7.63 12.67 -9.79
N GLN A 130 -6.91 12.11 -8.82
CA GLN A 130 -5.50 11.76 -8.96
C GLN A 130 -5.27 10.66 -10.01
N LYS A 131 -6.12 9.62 -10.04
CA LYS A 131 -6.07 8.58 -11.08
C LYS A 131 -6.32 9.14 -12.48
N LEU A 132 -7.23 10.10 -12.63
CA LEU A 132 -7.46 10.78 -13.91
C LEU A 132 -6.22 11.55 -14.39
N ILE A 133 -5.45 12.15 -13.48
CA ILE A 133 -4.22 12.90 -13.78
C ILE A 133 -3.05 11.96 -14.13
N TYR A 134 -2.90 10.82 -13.45
CA TYR A 134 -1.78 9.92 -13.74
C TYR A 134 -2.03 8.94 -14.89
N TRP A 135 -3.26 8.43 -15.00
CA TRP A 135 -3.59 7.27 -15.84
C TRP A 135 -4.78 7.51 -16.76
N GLY A 136 -5.42 8.69 -16.69
CA GLY A 136 -6.65 9.00 -17.43
C GLY A 136 -6.52 10.20 -18.39
N LEU A 137 -7.66 10.81 -18.70
CA LEU A 137 -7.79 11.89 -19.69
C LEU A 137 -6.99 13.15 -19.34
N LEU A 138 -6.66 13.36 -18.06
CA LEU A 138 -5.89 14.51 -17.59
C LEU A 138 -4.38 14.24 -17.54
N LYS A 139 -3.91 13.10 -18.08
CA LYS A 139 -2.48 12.77 -18.20
C LYS A 139 -1.63 13.84 -18.89
N PRO A 140 -2.10 14.55 -19.94
CA PRO A 140 -1.35 15.67 -20.51
C PRO A 140 -1.06 16.80 -19.50
N LEU A 141 -1.90 16.93 -18.47
CA LEU A 141 -1.75 17.93 -17.39
C LEU A 141 -0.87 17.45 -16.23
N GLU A 142 -0.37 16.21 -16.24
CA GLU A 142 0.50 15.69 -15.18
C GLU A 142 1.75 16.56 -15.01
N LYS A 143 2.44 16.87 -16.11
CA LYS A 143 3.65 17.69 -16.10
C LYS A 143 3.40 19.11 -15.53
N PRO A 144 2.43 19.89 -16.05
CA PRO A 144 2.18 21.24 -15.53
C PRO A 144 1.68 21.23 -14.07
N LEU A 145 0.89 20.25 -13.63
CA LEU A 145 0.34 20.24 -12.27
C LEU A 145 1.29 19.65 -11.22
N LEU A 146 2.10 18.66 -11.59
CA LEU A 146 2.85 17.83 -10.64
C LEU A 146 4.38 17.92 -10.81
N ARG A 147 4.87 18.67 -11.81
CA ARG A 147 6.32 18.82 -12.08
C ARG A 147 6.76 20.28 -12.30
N THR A 148 5.92 21.26 -11.94
CA THR A 148 6.23 22.70 -12.03
C THR A 148 6.13 23.38 -10.65
N PRO A 149 6.43 24.68 -10.53
CA PRO A 149 6.20 25.44 -9.29
C PRO A 149 4.74 25.48 -8.82
N LEU A 150 3.76 24.95 -9.58
CA LEU A 150 2.37 24.80 -9.15
C LEU A 150 2.12 23.60 -8.21
N VAL A 151 3.12 22.72 -8.04
CA VAL A 151 3.06 21.55 -7.15
C VAL A 151 2.60 21.87 -5.72
N PRO A 152 3.02 22.99 -5.07
CA PRO A 152 2.55 23.34 -3.73
C PRO A 152 1.02 23.50 -3.65
N TRP A 153 0.36 23.94 -4.72
CA TRP A 153 -1.10 24.07 -4.76
C TRP A 153 -1.80 22.72 -4.83
N ALA A 154 -1.28 21.78 -5.63
CA ALA A 154 -1.79 20.41 -5.67
C ALA A 154 -1.62 19.69 -4.32
N TYR A 155 -0.47 19.91 -3.66
CA TYR A 155 -0.22 19.43 -2.31
C TYR A 155 -1.18 20.06 -1.29
N LEU A 156 -1.35 21.38 -1.32
CA LEU A 156 -2.26 22.11 -0.44
C LEU A 156 -3.71 21.62 -0.61
N ALA A 157 -4.17 21.43 -1.85
CA ALA A 157 -5.52 20.93 -2.15
C ALA A 157 -5.73 19.49 -1.65
N SER A 158 -4.73 18.61 -1.82
CA SER A 158 -4.77 17.26 -1.26
C SER A 158 -4.80 17.30 0.27
N ASN A 159 -3.97 18.15 0.86
CA ASN A 159 -3.85 18.32 2.31
C ASN A 159 -5.16 18.83 2.93
N THR A 160 -5.76 19.88 2.36
CA THR A 160 -7.04 20.41 2.83
C THR A 160 -8.18 19.40 2.67
N TYR A 161 -8.22 18.68 1.56
CA TYR A 161 -9.23 17.63 1.37
C TYR A 161 -9.08 16.51 2.42
N PHE A 162 -7.89 15.92 2.58
CA PHE A 162 -7.72 14.76 3.46
C PHE A 162 -7.71 15.15 4.95
N ASN A 163 -6.97 16.20 5.33
CA ASN A 163 -6.74 16.54 6.73
C ASN A 163 -7.82 17.46 7.31
N SER A 164 -8.50 18.26 6.48
CA SER A 164 -9.57 19.14 6.97
C SER A 164 -10.94 18.53 6.68
N TYR A 165 -11.31 18.39 5.41
CA TYR A 165 -12.67 17.94 5.04
C TYR A 165 -12.91 16.47 5.40
N TRP A 166 -12.18 15.56 4.77
CA TRP A 166 -12.39 14.13 4.90
C TRP A 166 -12.20 13.67 6.35
N TYR A 167 -11.14 14.12 7.01
CA TYR A 167 -10.89 13.76 8.41
C TYR A 167 -12.02 14.25 9.32
N ARG A 168 -12.46 15.51 9.19
CA ARG A 168 -13.53 16.05 10.05
C ARG A 168 -14.85 15.31 9.89
N PHE A 169 -15.25 15.01 8.66
CA PHE A 169 -16.59 14.46 8.38
C PHE A 169 -16.64 12.93 8.37
N ILE A 170 -15.56 12.25 7.99
CA ILE A 170 -15.52 10.79 7.81
C ILE A 170 -14.45 10.16 8.71
N GLY A 171 -13.22 10.67 8.65
CA GLY A 171 -12.05 10.06 9.31
C GLY A 171 -12.16 10.02 10.82
N ARG A 172 -12.64 11.08 11.48
CA ARG A 172 -12.71 11.18 12.95
C ARG A 172 -13.59 10.12 13.58
N ARG A 173 -14.65 9.67 12.90
CA ARG A 173 -15.48 8.55 13.37
C ARG A 173 -14.70 7.24 13.29
N ARG A 174 -14.03 6.99 12.17
CA ARG A 174 -13.24 5.76 11.96
C ARG A 174 -12.06 5.67 12.91
N VAL A 175 -11.32 6.76 13.10
CA VAL A 175 -10.19 6.80 14.06
C VAL A 175 -10.68 6.53 15.47
N ARG A 176 -11.79 7.17 15.91
CA ARG A 176 -12.35 6.88 17.24
C ARG A 176 -12.75 5.41 17.41
N GLN A 177 -13.32 4.80 16.38
CA GLN A 177 -13.65 3.37 16.41
C GLN A 177 -12.40 2.48 16.42
N ALA A 178 -11.35 2.85 15.69
CA ALA A 178 -10.08 2.12 15.70
C ALA A 178 -9.40 2.18 17.08
N LEU A 179 -9.43 3.34 17.73
CA LEU A 179 -8.89 3.52 19.08
C LEU A 179 -9.65 2.74 20.17
N GLN A 180 -10.87 2.29 19.88
CA GLN A 180 -11.64 1.46 20.81
C GLN A 180 -11.27 -0.03 20.75
N THR A 181 -10.54 -0.48 19.73
CA THR A 181 -10.15 -1.90 19.63
C THR A 181 -9.00 -2.23 20.59
N LYS A 182 -8.66 -3.51 20.77
CA LYS A 182 -7.60 -3.89 21.71
C LYS A 182 -6.24 -3.29 21.34
N TRP A 183 -5.92 -3.24 20.04
CA TRP A 183 -4.72 -2.59 19.54
C TRP A 183 -4.79 -1.06 19.65
N GLY A 184 -5.97 -0.49 19.45
CA GLY A 184 -6.22 0.94 19.66
C GLY A 184 -6.00 1.37 21.11
N GLN A 185 -6.50 0.59 22.06
CA GLN A 185 -6.31 0.81 23.49
C GLN A 185 -4.85 0.59 23.90
N LEU A 186 -4.21 -0.46 23.39
CA LEU A 186 -2.78 -0.70 23.62
C LEU A 186 -1.94 0.48 23.11
N PHE A 187 -2.22 0.97 21.90
CA PHE A 187 -1.57 2.17 21.34
C PHE A 187 -1.73 3.41 22.22
N GLN A 188 -2.87 3.57 22.90
CA GLN A 188 -3.11 4.68 23.84
C GLN A 188 -2.38 4.51 25.18
N SER A 189 -1.93 3.31 25.51
CA SER A 189 -1.27 2.99 26.78
C SER A 189 0.26 3.06 26.73
N TYR A 190 0.84 3.13 25.53
CA TYR A 190 2.28 3.41 25.32
C TYR A 190 2.59 4.89 25.56
#